data_AF-A0A432UUQ5-F1
#
_entry.id   AF-A0A432UUQ5-F1
#
_cell.length_a   1.000
_cell.length_b   1.000
_cell.length_c   1.000
_cell.angle_alpha   90.00
_cell.angle_beta   90.00
_cell.angle_gamma   90.00
#
_symmetry.space_group_name_H-M   'P 1'
#
loop_
_entity.id
_entity.type
_entity.pdbx_description
1 polymer ?
#
loop_
_entity_poly.entity_id
_entity_poly.type
_entity_poly.pdbx_seq_one_letter_code
_entity_poly.pdbx_strand_id
1 'polypeptide(L)'
;MHDDANKELRIINQKISELEQKREALIAKRDSLVQRISNQQDDNPETPIALSVNQKIEFFKKLFNGRQDVFATRWENATGRNGYSVACNNEWVKGVCNKPRIKCGECPNQEYKALNDQVIFDHLAGKHIVGVYPLLADNTCHFLAADFDKEDWQGAVSTMTQACQQLNIPHVVEISRSGNGAHLWIFFSEPVLARDARLLGFGLLDKAMEIHPDLSFDSYDRLFPNQDIMPDGGFGNLIALPLQYQARQNGNSQFVSLDLVPYSDQWGFLNQIKTLSLKQLSDSLSHLTPNCIVTDTLLPWEQGKKIKSGIIRNCPDKLTLVLANHIYFNLHEILNTWYTKIP
;
A
#
# COMPACT_ATOMS: atom_id res chain seq x y z
N MET A 1 32.50 -39.29 -34.98
CA MET A 1 31.90 -39.02 -33.66
C MET A 1 32.84 -38.29 -32.72
N HIS A 2 34.08 -38.75 -32.48
CA HIS A 2 35.00 -38.07 -31.55
C HIS A 2 35.44 -36.67 -31.98
N ASP A 3 35.58 -36.44 -33.29
CA ASP A 3 36.04 -35.16 -33.85
C ASP A 3 34.96 -34.06 -33.83
N ASP A 4 33.70 -34.46 -33.84
CA ASP A 4 32.53 -33.57 -33.81
C ASP A 4 32.29 -33.03 -32.39
N ALA A 5 32.38 -33.91 -31.39
CA ALA A 5 32.33 -33.53 -29.98
C ALA A 5 33.47 -32.58 -29.58
N ASN A 6 34.68 -32.78 -30.13
CA ASN A 6 35.80 -31.87 -29.88
C ASN A 6 35.60 -30.49 -30.51
N LYS A 7 34.91 -30.42 -31.65
CA LYS A 7 34.56 -29.16 -32.32
C LYS A 7 33.49 -28.41 -31.55
N GLU A 8 32.47 -29.10 -31.08
CA GLU A 8 31.40 -28.54 -30.24
C GLU A 8 31.94 -28.04 -28.89
N LEU A 9 32.83 -28.81 -28.25
CA LEU A 9 33.51 -28.41 -27.02
C LEU A 9 34.32 -27.10 -27.20
N ARG A 10 35.00 -26.94 -28.34
CA ARG A 10 35.74 -25.70 -28.66
C ARG A 10 34.79 -24.50 -28.80
N ILE A 11 33.65 -24.68 -29.47
CA ILE A 11 32.65 -23.62 -29.63
C ILE A 11 32.07 -23.21 -28.28
N ILE A 12 31.75 -24.18 -27.42
CA ILE A 12 31.22 -23.92 -26.08
C ILE A 12 32.25 -23.19 -25.22
N ASN A 13 33.51 -23.64 -25.21
CA ASN A 13 34.57 -22.97 -24.44
C ASN A 13 34.82 -21.54 -24.92
N GLN A 14 34.73 -21.29 -26.23
CA GLN A 14 34.81 -19.94 -26.78
C GLN A 14 33.62 -19.07 -26.32
N LYS A 15 32.41 -19.64 -26.29
CA LYS A 15 31.21 -18.96 -25.79
C LYS A 15 31.31 -18.63 -24.30
N ILE A 16 31.84 -19.54 -23.49
CA ILE A 16 32.08 -19.33 -22.06
C ILE A 16 33.05 -18.17 -21.87
N SER A 17 34.16 -18.15 -22.61
CA SER A 17 35.15 -17.07 -22.52
C SER A 17 34.55 -15.70 -22.90
N GLU A 18 33.72 -15.65 -23.95
CA GLU A 18 33.01 -14.41 -24.33
C GLU A 18 32.04 -13.93 -23.24
N LEU A 19 31.34 -14.85 -22.58
CA LEU A 19 30.42 -14.53 -21.49
C LEU A 19 31.14 -14.08 -20.22
N GLU A 20 32.30 -14.67 -19.92
CA GLU A 20 33.15 -14.23 -18.80
C GLU A 20 33.66 -12.81 -19.01
N GLN A 21 34.15 -12.48 -20.22
CA GLN A 21 34.56 -11.11 -20.56
C GLN A 21 33.39 -10.11 -20.44
N LYS A 22 32.19 -10.48 -20.90
CA LYS A 22 31.00 -9.65 -20.73
C LYS A 22 30.62 -9.47 -19.26
N ARG A 23 30.72 -10.53 -18.46
CA ARG A 23 30.45 -10.49 -17.02
C ARG A 23 31.43 -9.55 -16.32
N GLU A 24 32.72 -9.65 -16.61
CA GLU A 24 33.75 -8.75 -16.05
C GLU A 24 33.50 -7.29 -16.43
N ALA A 25 33.16 -7.02 -17.70
CA ALA A 25 32.83 -5.68 -18.16
C ALA A 25 31.57 -5.11 -17.45
N LEU A 26 30.55 -5.95 -17.22
CA LEU A 26 29.35 -5.55 -16.48
C LEU A 26 29.64 -5.33 -14.98
N ILE A 27 30.51 -6.13 -14.36
CA ILE A 27 30.95 -5.92 -12.97
C ILE A 27 31.72 -4.60 -12.86
N ALA A 28 32.67 -4.34 -13.74
CA ALA A 28 33.40 -3.07 -13.76
C ALA A 28 32.46 -1.86 -13.97
N LYS A 29 31.46 -2.00 -14.85
CA LYS A 29 30.44 -0.97 -15.05
C LYS A 29 29.56 -0.78 -13.81
N ARG A 30 29.15 -1.87 -13.14
CA ARG A 30 28.42 -1.81 -11.87
C ARG A 30 29.25 -1.11 -10.80
N ASP A 31 30.51 -1.48 -10.64
CA ASP A 31 31.39 -0.96 -9.60
C ASP A 31 31.67 0.53 -9.82
N SER A 32 31.87 0.95 -11.07
CA SER A 32 32.00 2.38 -11.42
C SER A 32 30.70 3.16 -11.18
N LEU A 33 29.53 2.57 -11.40
CA LEU A 33 28.24 3.21 -11.09
C LEU A 33 28.01 3.29 -9.57
N VAL A 34 28.32 2.23 -8.82
CA VAL A 34 28.28 2.22 -7.35
C VAL A 34 29.20 3.29 -6.80
N GLN A 35 30.45 3.38 -7.30
CA GLN A 35 31.39 4.40 -6.87
C GLN A 35 30.94 5.81 -7.26
N ARG A 36 30.24 5.98 -8.40
CA ARG A 36 29.67 7.28 -8.80
C ARG A 36 28.47 7.68 -7.94
N ILE A 37 27.65 6.72 -7.52
CA ILE A 37 26.55 6.92 -6.57
C ILE A 37 27.11 7.26 -5.18
N SER A 38 28.13 6.53 -4.70
CA SER A 38 28.80 6.84 -3.43
C SER A 38 29.48 8.20 -3.44
N ASN A 39 30.17 8.57 -4.52
CA ASN A 39 30.81 9.88 -4.64
C ASN A 39 29.79 11.02 -4.83
N GLN A 40 28.57 10.74 -5.31
CA GLN A 40 27.46 11.70 -5.32
C GLN A 40 26.75 11.82 -3.96
N GLN A 41 26.99 10.88 -3.04
CA GLN A 41 26.53 10.96 -1.65
C GLN A 41 27.50 11.76 -0.74
N ASP A 42 28.76 11.96 -1.15
CA ASP A 42 29.77 12.66 -0.33
C ASP A 42 29.72 14.20 -0.39
N ASP A 43 28.90 14.81 -1.27
CA ASP A 43 28.73 16.28 -1.37
C ASP A 43 27.56 16.83 -0.53
N ASN A 44 26.91 16.00 0.29
CA ASN A 44 25.95 16.47 1.30
C ASN A 44 26.47 16.04 2.68
N PRO A 45 26.87 16.95 3.57
CA PRO A 45 27.10 16.59 4.95
C PRO A 45 25.73 16.33 5.58
N GLU A 46 25.15 15.16 5.34
CA GLU A 46 24.01 14.64 6.11
C GLU A 46 24.53 14.31 7.51
N THR A 47 24.77 15.36 8.27
CA THR A 47 24.58 15.34 9.72
C THR A 47 23.20 14.71 9.93
N PRO A 48 23.08 13.58 10.65
CA PRO A 48 21.78 13.00 10.95
C PRO A 48 20.89 14.12 11.46
N ILE A 49 19.73 14.34 10.85
CA ILE A 49 18.83 15.38 11.31
C ILE A 49 18.47 14.99 12.75
N ALA A 50 19.07 15.69 13.71
CA ALA A 50 18.89 15.41 15.13
C ALA A 50 17.50 15.93 15.54
N LEU A 51 16.47 15.25 15.06
CA LEU A 51 15.10 15.55 15.42
C LEU A 51 14.88 15.18 16.88
N SER A 52 14.36 16.15 17.62
CA SER A 52 13.82 15.91 18.95
C SER A 52 12.68 14.89 18.89
N VAL A 53 12.37 14.28 20.04
CA VAL A 53 11.26 13.33 20.16
C VAL A 53 9.94 13.97 19.70
N ASN A 54 9.68 15.23 20.08
CA ASN A 54 8.46 15.93 19.70
C ASN A 54 8.37 16.16 18.19
N GLN A 55 9.46 16.58 17.55
CA GLN A 55 9.48 16.75 16.08
C GLN A 55 9.21 15.42 15.36
N LYS A 56 9.78 14.30 15.84
CA LYS A 56 9.50 12.97 15.29
C LYS A 56 8.02 12.62 15.37
N ILE A 57 7.38 12.89 16.52
CA ILE A 57 5.95 12.67 16.71
C ILE A 57 5.13 13.56 15.77
N GLU A 58 5.45 14.85 15.66
CA GLU A 58 4.75 15.78 14.77
C GLU A 58 4.81 15.35 13.30
N PHE A 59 5.99 14.98 12.80
CA PHE A 59 6.14 14.47 11.43
C PHE A 59 5.37 13.18 11.20
N PHE A 60 5.46 12.26 12.16
CA PHE A 60 4.76 10.99 12.09
C PHE A 60 3.24 11.22 12.01
N LYS A 61 2.69 12.09 12.85
CA LYS A 61 1.26 12.44 12.82
C LYS A 61 0.85 13.13 11.53
N LYS A 62 1.71 13.96 10.94
CA LYS A 62 1.42 14.64 9.67
C LYS A 62 1.24 13.67 8.51
N LEU A 63 2.06 12.61 8.46
CA LEU A 63 2.01 11.60 7.40
C LEU A 63 0.90 10.57 7.67
N PHE A 64 0.90 9.95 8.85
CA PHE A 64 -0.05 8.88 9.20
C PHE A 64 -1.32 9.44 9.84
N ASN A 65 -1.89 10.48 9.21
CA ASN A 65 -3.03 11.23 9.72
C ASN A 65 -4.36 10.54 9.39
N GLY A 66 -4.77 9.61 10.25
CA GLY A 66 -6.15 9.11 10.24
C GLY A 66 -7.01 9.78 11.31
N ARG A 67 -8.03 9.07 11.78
CA ARG A 67 -8.91 9.54 12.86
C ARG A 67 -8.14 9.81 14.15
N GLN A 68 -8.41 10.98 14.73
CA GLN A 68 -7.76 11.44 15.96
C GLN A 68 -8.61 11.12 17.21
N ASP A 69 -9.90 10.86 17.05
CA ASP A 69 -10.85 10.58 18.12
C ASP A 69 -10.88 9.10 18.54
N VAL A 70 -10.23 8.21 17.77
CA VAL A 70 -10.20 6.78 18.03
C VAL A 70 -8.95 6.13 17.44
N PHE A 71 -8.43 5.10 18.09
CA PHE A 71 -7.40 4.21 17.55
C PHE A 71 -7.60 2.78 18.05
N ALA A 72 -6.85 1.84 17.48
CA ALA A 72 -6.83 0.46 17.97
C ALA A 72 -5.45 0.06 18.48
N THR A 73 -5.43 -0.86 19.43
CA THR A 73 -4.20 -1.50 19.91
C THR A 73 -4.19 -2.96 19.51
N ARG A 74 -3.01 -3.47 19.13
CA ARG A 74 -2.83 -4.90 18.90
C ARG A 74 -2.81 -5.63 20.24
N TRP A 75 -3.50 -6.75 20.31
CA TRP A 75 -3.41 -7.70 21.41
C TRP A 75 -2.97 -9.07 20.88
N GLU A 76 -2.38 -9.85 21.78
CA GLU A 76 -2.01 -11.24 21.55
C GLU A 76 -2.27 -12.01 22.83
N ASN A 77 -2.95 -13.14 22.72
CA ASN A 77 -3.24 -13.98 23.88
C ASN A 77 -2.16 -15.06 24.05
N ALA A 78 -2.19 -15.75 25.20
CA ALA A 78 -1.25 -16.83 25.50
C ALA A 78 -1.32 -18.01 24.51
N THR A 79 -2.39 -18.15 23.73
CA THR A 79 -2.54 -19.21 22.71
C THR A 79 -2.07 -18.78 21.33
N GLY A 80 -1.43 -17.62 21.19
CA GLY A 80 -0.92 -17.08 19.91
C GLY A 80 -1.96 -16.42 19.00
N ARG A 81 -3.24 -16.37 19.41
CA ARG A 81 -4.25 -15.59 18.68
C ARG A 81 -4.00 -14.12 18.91
N ASN A 82 -4.13 -13.35 17.84
CA ASN A 82 -3.88 -11.93 17.86
C ASN A 82 -4.93 -11.18 17.04
N GLY A 83 -4.99 -9.88 17.25
CA GLY A 83 -5.88 -8.99 16.54
C GLY A 83 -5.75 -7.57 17.04
N TYR A 84 -6.64 -6.71 16.59
CA TYR A 84 -6.74 -5.33 17.04
C TYR A 84 -8.07 -5.10 17.74
N SER A 85 -8.05 -4.26 18.77
CA SER A 85 -9.26 -3.80 19.47
C SER A 85 -9.22 -2.29 19.64
N VAL A 86 -10.38 -1.67 19.45
CA VAL A 86 -10.57 -0.23 19.70
C VAL A 86 -10.19 0.11 21.14
N ALA A 87 -9.32 1.10 21.31
CA ALA A 87 -8.88 1.58 22.61
C ALA A 87 -9.99 2.40 23.28
N CYS A 88 -10.38 2.02 24.49
CA CYS A 88 -11.50 2.61 25.22
C CYS A 88 -11.13 2.75 26.71
N ASN A 89 -11.54 3.86 27.35
CA ASN A 89 -11.34 4.07 28.80
C ASN A 89 -12.16 3.08 29.64
N ASN A 90 -13.33 2.69 29.14
CA ASN A 90 -14.22 1.73 29.79
C ASN A 90 -13.85 0.27 29.49
N GLU A 91 -12.78 -0.01 28.74
CA GLU A 91 -12.43 -1.37 28.36
C GLU A 91 -12.24 -2.28 29.58
N TRP A 92 -12.92 -3.43 29.59
CA TRP A 92 -12.91 -4.42 30.69
C TRP A 92 -13.46 -3.93 32.04
N VAL A 93 -14.06 -2.75 32.12
CA VAL A 93 -14.75 -2.26 33.33
C VAL A 93 -16.03 -3.08 33.56
N LYS A 94 -16.05 -3.88 34.64
CA LYS A 94 -17.16 -4.77 34.99
C LYS A 94 -18.47 -3.99 35.16
N GLY A 95 -19.51 -4.42 34.45
CA GLY A 95 -20.83 -3.77 34.48
C GLY A 95 -20.99 -2.58 33.53
N VAL A 96 -19.90 -2.12 32.89
CA VAL A 96 -19.91 -1.01 31.92
C VAL A 96 -19.59 -1.54 30.52
N CYS A 97 -18.48 -2.25 30.38
CA CYS A 97 -18.08 -2.86 29.11
C CYS A 97 -18.56 -4.32 29.04
N ASN A 98 -19.29 -4.63 27.97
CA ASN A 98 -19.85 -5.95 27.74
C ASN A 98 -19.03 -6.79 26.75
N LYS A 99 -17.74 -6.47 26.52
CA LYS A 99 -16.85 -7.32 25.72
C LYS A 99 -16.74 -8.72 26.37
N PRO A 100 -16.68 -9.81 25.58
CA PRO A 100 -16.70 -9.86 24.11
C PRO A 100 -18.10 -9.94 23.48
N ARG A 101 -19.19 -9.77 24.24
CA ARG A 101 -20.57 -10.02 23.79
C ARG A 101 -21.09 -8.97 22.80
N ILE A 102 -20.57 -7.75 22.83
CA ILE A 102 -20.98 -6.63 21.96
C ILE A 102 -19.76 -6.00 21.27
N LYS A 103 -19.95 -5.51 20.04
CA LYS A 103 -18.94 -4.74 19.32
C LYS A 103 -18.79 -3.34 19.95
N CYS A 104 -17.59 -2.76 19.86
CA CYS A 104 -17.35 -1.43 20.42
C CYS A 104 -18.28 -0.37 19.83
N GLY A 105 -18.44 -0.35 18.49
CA GLY A 105 -19.28 0.64 17.78
C GLY A 105 -20.77 0.60 18.16
N GLU A 106 -21.24 -0.50 18.76
CA GLU A 106 -22.64 -0.68 19.19
C GLU A 106 -22.80 -0.50 20.73
N CYS A 107 -21.72 -0.27 21.46
CA CYS A 107 -21.76 -0.21 22.92
C CYS A 107 -22.38 1.13 23.42
N PRO A 108 -23.33 1.14 24.37
CA PRO A 108 -23.88 2.40 24.87
C PRO A 108 -22.92 3.18 25.79
N ASN A 109 -21.87 2.52 26.31
CA ASN A 109 -20.89 3.10 27.24
C ASN A 109 -19.53 3.36 26.56
N GLN A 110 -19.56 3.72 25.28
CA GLN A 110 -18.34 4.03 24.51
C GLN A 110 -17.64 5.26 25.09
N GLU A 111 -16.34 5.12 25.34
CA GLU A 111 -15.46 6.22 25.73
C GLU A 111 -14.10 6.00 25.07
N TYR A 112 -14.04 6.28 23.77
CA TYR A 112 -12.84 6.02 22.97
C TYR A 112 -11.68 6.91 23.40
N LYS A 113 -10.48 6.32 23.37
CA LYS A 113 -9.25 7.06 23.60
C LYS A 113 -8.85 7.78 22.32
N ALA A 114 -8.52 9.06 22.43
CA ALA A 114 -7.98 9.85 21.33
C ALA A 114 -6.54 9.41 21.00
N LEU A 115 -6.18 9.50 19.72
CA LEU A 115 -4.82 9.28 19.23
C LEU A 115 -3.96 10.53 19.51
N ASN A 116 -3.37 10.60 20.70
CA ASN A 116 -2.54 11.73 21.11
C ASN A 116 -1.03 11.44 20.99
N ASP A 117 -0.21 12.45 21.27
CA ASP A 117 1.26 12.37 21.15
C ASP A 117 1.86 11.27 22.03
N GLN A 118 1.28 11.02 23.21
CA GLN A 118 1.73 9.96 24.10
C GLN A 118 1.48 8.57 23.49
N VAL A 119 0.32 8.37 22.83
CA VAL A 119 0.02 7.11 22.13
C VAL A 119 0.99 6.87 20.97
N ILE A 120 1.30 7.92 20.20
CA ILE A 120 2.29 7.82 19.12
C ILE A 120 3.69 7.55 19.67
N PHE A 121 4.09 8.22 20.75
CA PHE A 121 5.35 7.95 21.43
C PHE A 121 5.42 6.49 21.90
N ASP A 122 4.38 6.00 22.58
CA ASP A 122 4.33 4.64 23.11
C ASP A 122 4.36 3.59 21.98
N HIS A 123 3.80 3.90 20.82
CA HIS A 123 3.95 3.09 19.62
C HIS A 123 5.41 3.05 19.13
N LEU A 124 6.01 4.21 18.89
CA LEU A 124 7.36 4.35 18.36
C LEU A 124 8.44 3.83 19.32
N ALA A 125 8.17 3.87 20.63
CA ALA A 125 9.00 3.34 21.71
C ALA A 125 8.75 1.84 21.98
N GLY A 126 7.75 1.25 21.31
CA GLY A 126 7.50 -0.19 21.38
C GLY A 126 6.65 -0.67 22.55
N LYS A 127 6.02 0.22 23.31
CA LYS A 127 5.12 -0.17 24.39
C LYS A 127 3.80 -0.73 23.85
N HIS A 128 3.33 -0.19 22.74
CA HIS A 128 2.10 -0.61 22.07
C HIS A 128 2.32 -0.77 20.56
N ILE A 129 1.48 -1.58 19.93
CA ILE A 129 1.34 -1.59 18.46
C ILE A 129 0.00 -0.93 18.18
N VAL A 130 0.04 0.26 17.59
CA VAL A 130 -1.13 1.09 17.34
C VAL A 130 -1.53 0.93 15.89
N GLY A 131 -2.83 0.84 15.65
CA GLY A 131 -3.41 0.98 14.32
C GLY A 131 -4.29 2.22 14.26
N VAL A 132 -4.39 2.80 13.07
CA VAL A 132 -5.19 3.99 12.78
C VAL A 132 -6.27 3.67 11.75
N TYR A 133 -7.36 4.43 11.82
CA TYR A 133 -8.46 4.40 10.86
C TYR A 133 -8.27 5.56 9.86
N PRO A 134 -7.99 5.29 8.56
CA PRO A 134 -7.65 6.31 7.58
C PRO A 134 -8.86 7.10 7.07
N LEU A 135 -10.06 6.53 7.12
CA LEU A 135 -11.29 7.18 6.67
C LEU A 135 -11.82 8.13 7.74
N LEU A 136 -12.00 9.39 7.37
CA LEU A 136 -12.57 10.43 8.24
C LEU A 136 -14.09 10.48 8.15
N ALA A 137 -14.74 11.14 9.11
CA ALA A 137 -16.19 11.20 9.22
C ALA A 137 -16.87 11.93 8.06
N ASP A 138 -16.14 12.80 7.35
CA ASP A 138 -16.57 13.53 6.16
C ASP A 138 -16.24 12.79 4.85
N ASN A 139 -15.89 11.49 4.94
CA ASN A 139 -15.53 10.63 3.81
C ASN A 139 -14.20 11.02 3.11
N THR A 140 -13.36 11.81 3.78
CA THR A 140 -12.01 12.14 3.30
C THR A 140 -10.93 11.27 3.94
N CYS A 141 -9.71 11.34 3.40
CA CYS A 141 -8.51 10.71 3.95
C CYS A 141 -7.26 11.54 3.63
N HIS A 142 -6.19 11.36 4.40
CA HIS A 142 -4.90 12.04 4.19
C HIS A 142 -3.84 11.17 3.50
N PHE A 143 -4.11 9.88 3.36
CA PHE A 143 -3.23 8.96 2.66
C PHE A 143 -4.03 7.81 2.05
N LEU A 144 -3.43 7.19 1.04
CA LEU A 144 -3.78 5.89 0.52
C LEU A 144 -2.66 4.91 0.87
N ALA A 145 -3.00 3.70 1.30
CA ALA A 145 -2.04 2.61 1.37
C ALA A 145 -2.56 1.35 0.66
N ALA A 146 -1.68 0.65 -0.04
CA ALA A 146 -1.93 -0.66 -0.62
C ALA A 146 -1.15 -1.72 0.17
N ASP A 147 -1.86 -2.76 0.60
CA ASP A 147 -1.33 -3.85 1.43
C ASP A 147 -1.02 -5.07 0.55
N PHE A 148 0.24 -5.50 0.60
CA PHE A 148 0.74 -6.67 -0.09
C PHE A 148 1.22 -7.69 0.95
N ASP A 149 0.53 -8.82 1.06
CA ASP A 149 0.83 -9.93 1.96
C ASP A 149 1.05 -11.24 1.17
N LYS A 150 1.55 -12.33 1.77
CA LYS A 150 1.74 -13.65 1.11
C LYS A 150 2.90 -13.71 0.11
N GLU A 151 2.81 -14.59 -0.90
CA GLU A 151 3.97 -15.08 -1.64
C GLU A 151 4.63 -14.01 -2.51
N ASP A 152 4.18 -13.63 -3.68
CA ASP A 152 4.87 -12.73 -4.61
C ASP A 152 5.00 -11.23 -4.23
N TRP A 153 4.86 -10.85 -2.95
CA TRP A 153 4.69 -9.46 -2.51
C TRP A 153 5.79 -8.51 -2.99
N GLN A 154 7.06 -8.96 -3.06
CA GLN A 154 8.16 -8.14 -3.56
C GLN A 154 7.96 -7.75 -5.03
N GLY A 155 7.50 -8.70 -5.85
CA GLY A 155 7.22 -8.46 -7.27
C GLY A 155 6.04 -7.52 -7.44
N ALA A 156 4.96 -7.73 -6.68
CA ALA A 156 3.74 -6.94 -6.78
C ALA A 156 3.97 -5.49 -6.34
N VAL A 157 4.61 -5.28 -5.19
CA VAL A 157 4.93 -3.93 -4.68
C VAL A 157 5.92 -3.20 -5.59
N SER A 158 6.91 -3.92 -6.15
CA SER A 158 7.88 -3.35 -7.10
C SER A 158 7.17 -2.92 -8.40
N THR A 159 6.23 -3.72 -8.88
CA THR A 159 5.48 -3.38 -10.11
C THR A 159 4.53 -2.20 -9.88
N MET A 160 3.83 -2.15 -8.74
CA MET A 160 3.02 -0.98 -8.40
C MET A 160 3.87 0.28 -8.18
N THR A 161 5.08 0.13 -7.65
CA THR A 161 6.08 1.19 -7.56
C THR A 161 6.48 1.71 -8.96
N GLN A 162 6.71 0.81 -9.93
CA GLN A 162 6.97 1.19 -11.32
C GLN A 162 5.78 1.95 -11.93
N ALA A 163 4.54 1.51 -11.68
CA ALA A 163 3.35 2.22 -12.12
C ALA A 163 3.29 3.65 -11.53
N CYS A 164 3.58 3.79 -10.23
CA CYS A 164 3.67 5.10 -9.58
C CYS A 164 4.74 5.98 -10.22
N GLN A 165 5.92 5.44 -10.54
CA GLN A 165 7.00 6.18 -11.20
C GLN A 165 6.62 6.65 -12.61
N GLN A 166 6.00 5.79 -13.42
CA GLN A 166 5.55 6.17 -14.78
C GLN A 166 4.52 7.31 -14.77
N LEU A 167 3.69 7.37 -13.73
CA LEU A 167 2.66 8.39 -13.55
C LEU A 167 3.11 9.57 -12.67
N ASN A 168 4.38 9.61 -12.26
CA ASN A 168 4.95 10.64 -11.38
C ASN A 168 4.19 10.81 -10.04
N ILE A 169 3.66 9.71 -9.49
CA ILE A 169 2.98 9.69 -8.20
C ILE A 169 4.01 9.52 -7.06
N PRO A 170 4.12 10.47 -6.12
CA PRO A 170 4.92 10.30 -4.92
C PRO A 170 4.41 9.15 -4.07
N HIS A 171 5.29 8.20 -3.75
CA HIS A 171 4.97 7.02 -2.96
C HIS A 171 6.18 6.60 -2.12
N VAL A 172 5.93 5.80 -1.09
CA VAL A 172 6.97 5.14 -0.29
C VAL A 172 6.55 3.72 0.06
N VAL A 173 7.53 2.85 0.29
CA VAL A 173 7.28 1.45 0.66
C VAL A 173 7.77 1.21 2.09
N GLU A 174 6.92 0.60 2.91
CA GLU A 174 7.24 0.09 4.25
C GLU A 174 7.16 -1.43 4.25
N ILE A 175 8.18 -2.10 4.79
CA ILE A 175 8.07 -3.54 5.07
C ILE A 175 7.11 -3.72 6.23
N SER A 176 6.12 -4.58 6.07
CA SER A 176 5.12 -4.84 7.10
C SER A 176 5.76 -5.28 8.43
N ARG A 177 5.01 -5.13 9.51
CA ARG A 177 5.44 -5.57 10.85
C ARG A 177 5.89 -7.04 10.90
N SER A 178 5.24 -7.94 10.14
CA SER A 178 5.59 -9.37 10.12
C SER A 178 6.84 -9.66 9.30
N GLY A 179 7.22 -8.77 8.38
CA GLY A 179 8.30 -9.00 7.40
C GLY A 179 7.87 -9.82 6.18
N ASN A 180 6.62 -10.28 6.14
CA ASN A 180 6.09 -11.16 5.08
C ASN A 180 5.13 -10.41 4.15
N GLY A 181 5.48 -9.17 3.83
CA GLY A 181 4.61 -8.26 3.10
C GLY A 181 5.10 -6.82 3.22
N ALA A 182 4.46 -5.92 2.49
CA ALA A 182 4.78 -4.50 2.48
C ALA A 182 3.53 -3.66 2.28
N HIS A 183 3.60 -2.41 2.74
CA HIS A 183 2.61 -1.39 2.44
C HIS A 183 3.23 -0.35 1.51
N LEU A 184 2.56 -0.07 0.38
CA LEU A 184 2.87 1.09 -0.45
C LEU A 184 1.98 2.25 -0.01
N TRP A 185 2.58 3.37 0.38
CA TRP A 185 1.89 4.56 0.89
C TRP A 185 1.98 5.71 -0.11
N ILE A 186 0.88 6.43 -0.27
CA ILE A 186 0.78 7.71 -0.99
C ILE A 186 0.14 8.71 -0.03
N PHE A 187 0.81 9.83 0.21
CA PHE A 187 0.35 10.87 1.13
C PHE A 187 -0.17 12.08 0.38
N PHE A 188 -1.26 12.68 0.86
CA PHE A 188 -1.86 13.86 0.24
C PHE A 188 -1.49 15.14 1.01
N SER A 189 -1.31 16.27 0.32
CA SER A 189 -1.00 17.55 0.97
C SER A 189 -2.19 18.14 1.74
N GLU A 190 -3.39 17.74 1.34
CA GLU A 190 -4.68 18.12 1.91
C GLU A 190 -5.59 16.89 1.95
N PRO A 191 -6.64 16.86 2.80
CA PRO A 191 -7.60 15.76 2.76
C PRO A 191 -8.26 15.66 1.38
N VAL A 192 -8.36 14.44 0.86
CA VAL A 192 -9.03 14.13 -0.41
C VAL A 192 -10.18 13.16 -0.18
N LEU A 193 -11.16 13.12 -1.07
CA LEU A 193 -12.23 12.12 -0.99
C LEU A 193 -11.64 10.71 -1.02
N ALA A 194 -12.09 9.84 -0.11
CA ALA A 194 -11.65 8.44 -0.07
C ALA A 194 -11.92 7.71 -1.38
N ARG A 195 -13.01 8.07 -2.07
CA ARG A 195 -13.33 7.63 -3.43
C ARG A 195 -12.20 7.90 -4.41
N ASP A 196 -11.72 9.13 -4.47
CA ASP A 196 -10.71 9.55 -5.44
C ASP A 196 -9.35 8.90 -5.13
N ALA A 197 -9.00 8.80 -3.84
CA ALA A 197 -7.83 8.04 -3.41
C ALA A 197 -7.93 6.56 -3.82
N ARG A 198 -9.09 5.91 -3.63
CA ARG A 198 -9.29 4.52 -4.04
C ARG A 198 -9.24 4.35 -5.56
N LEU A 199 -9.84 5.24 -6.33
CA LEU A 199 -9.76 5.24 -7.80
C LEU A 199 -8.30 5.34 -8.27
N LEU A 200 -7.49 6.19 -7.64
CA LEU A 200 -6.05 6.25 -7.92
C LEU A 200 -5.38 4.90 -7.61
N GLY A 201 -5.67 4.31 -6.45
CA GLY A 201 -5.12 3.00 -6.06
C GLY A 201 -5.44 1.88 -7.04
N PHE A 202 -6.69 1.78 -7.47
CA PHE A 202 -7.09 0.78 -8.47
C PHE A 202 -6.47 1.06 -9.83
N GLY A 203 -6.46 2.31 -10.30
CA GLY A 203 -5.80 2.65 -11.56
C GLY A 203 -4.30 2.36 -11.56
N LEU A 204 -3.63 2.51 -10.41
CA LEU A 204 -2.24 2.11 -10.24
C LEU A 204 -2.05 0.59 -10.27
N LEU A 205 -2.97 -0.18 -9.68
CA LEU A 205 -2.95 -1.64 -9.75
C LEU A 205 -3.18 -2.14 -11.19
N ASP A 206 -4.16 -1.57 -11.89
CA ASP A 206 -4.43 -1.89 -13.29
C ASP A 206 -3.18 -1.60 -14.13
N LYS A 207 -2.55 -0.44 -13.91
CA LYS A 207 -1.31 -0.08 -14.60
C LYS A 207 -0.15 -1.03 -14.25
N ALA A 208 -0.07 -1.48 -13.02
CA ALA A 208 0.93 -2.45 -12.58
C ALA A 208 0.73 -3.80 -13.31
N MET A 209 -0.50 -4.27 -13.40
CA MET A 209 -0.86 -5.49 -14.14
C MET A 209 -0.58 -5.37 -15.64
N GLU A 210 -0.75 -4.17 -16.24
CA GLU A 210 -0.32 -3.92 -17.63
C GLU A 210 1.20 -4.02 -17.81
N ILE A 211 1.98 -3.55 -16.84
CA ILE A 211 3.46 -3.55 -16.90
C ILE A 211 4.02 -4.99 -16.80
N HIS A 212 3.47 -5.80 -15.89
CA HIS A 212 3.85 -7.21 -15.73
C HIS A 212 2.62 -8.12 -15.72
N PRO A 213 2.08 -8.48 -16.90
CA PRO A 213 0.89 -9.34 -17.01
C PRO A 213 1.10 -10.78 -16.50
N ASP A 214 2.35 -11.24 -16.43
CA ASP A 214 2.70 -12.59 -15.97
C ASP A 214 2.75 -12.71 -14.43
N LEU A 215 2.65 -11.61 -13.70
CA LEU A 215 2.61 -11.59 -12.24
C LEU A 215 1.16 -11.78 -11.77
N SER A 216 0.91 -12.66 -10.78
CA SER A 216 -0.46 -12.95 -10.34
C SER A 216 -1.07 -11.83 -9.49
N PHE A 217 -0.25 -11.06 -8.78
CA PHE A 217 -0.70 -10.06 -7.80
C PHE A 217 -1.58 -10.67 -6.69
N ASP A 218 -1.45 -11.98 -6.43
CA ASP A 218 -2.17 -12.67 -5.35
C ASP A 218 -1.81 -12.13 -3.96
N SER A 219 -0.65 -11.48 -3.87
CA SER A 219 -0.21 -10.78 -2.69
C SER A 219 -0.97 -9.50 -2.39
N TYR A 220 -1.64 -8.87 -3.35
CA TYR A 220 -2.47 -7.71 -3.06
C TYR A 220 -3.68 -8.12 -2.21
N ASP A 221 -3.81 -7.55 -1.00
CA ASP A 221 -4.93 -7.81 -0.10
C ASP A 221 -6.02 -6.74 -0.25
N ARG A 222 -5.67 -5.46 -0.01
CA ARG A 222 -6.64 -4.35 -0.02
C ARG A 222 -5.98 -2.97 -0.01
N LEU A 223 -6.80 -1.96 -0.29
CA LEU A 223 -6.49 -0.54 -0.08
C LEU A 223 -6.93 -0.04 1.30
N PHE A 224 -6.29 1.03 1.77
CA PHE A 224 -6.61 1.77 2.98
C PHE A 224 -6.71 3.26 2.64
N PRO A 225 -7.90 3.89 2.72
CA PRO A 225 -9.19 3.30 3.10
C PRO A 225 -9.71 2.27 2.07
N ASN A 226 -10.48 1.27 2.53
CA ASN A 226 -11.10 0.26 1.65
C ASN A 226 -12.54 0.59 1.24
N GLN A 227 -13.11 1.69 1.72
CA GLN A 227 -14.47 2.15 1.43
C GLN A 227 -14.50 3.65 1.14
N ASP A 228 -15.48 4.08 0.35
CA ASP A 228 -15.66 5.48 -0.07
C ASP A 228 -16.37 6.32 0.98
N ILE A 229 -17.25 5.69 1.78
CA ILE A 229 -18.18 6.36 2.69
C ILE A 229 -18.06 5.72 4.07
N MET A 230 -18.12 6.55 5.11
CA MET A 230 -18.11 6.12 6.50
C MET A 230 -19.35 5.27 6.79
N PRO A 231 -19.19 4.01 7.24
CA PRO A 231 -20.34 3.18 7.62
C PRO A 231 -21.00 3.71 8.90
N ASP A 232 -22.32 3.60 8.98
CA ASP A 232 -23.09 3.96 10.18
C ASP A 232 -22.55 3.23 11.42
N GLY A 233 -22.17 4.00 12.44
CA GLY A 233 -21.65 3.47 13.71
C GLY A 233 -20.27 2.80 13.63
N GLY A 234 -19.58 2.89 12.49
CA GLY A 234 -18.25 2.30 12.27
C GLY A 234 -17.09 3.29 12.31
N PHE A 235 -15.89 2.75 12.10
CA PHE A 235 -14.63 3.52 12.04
C PHE A 235 -13.95 3.40 10.67
N GLY A 236 -14.49 2.56 9.79
CA GLY A 236 -13.79 2.07 8.61
C GLY A 236 -12.77 0.98 8.92
N ASN A 237 -11.85 0.73 8.00
CA ASN A 237 -10.83 -0.32 8.10
C ASN A 237 -9.56 0.19 8.81
N LEU A 238 -8.91 -0.70 9.55
CA LEU A 238 -7.74 -0.38 10.36
C LEU A 238 -6.45 -0.75 9.64
N ILE A 239 -5.48 0.17 9.58
CA ILE A 239 -4.10 -0.13 9.20
C ILE A 239 -3.16 0.03 10.40
N ALA A 240 -2.15 -0.84 10.51
CA ALA A 240 -1.13 -0.73 11.55
C ALA A 240 -0.20 0.46 11.26
N LEU A 241 0.18 1.22 12.28
CA LEU A 241 1.16 2.29 12.14
C LEU A 241 2.58 1.70 12.00
N PRO A 242 3.44 2.32 11.16
CA PRO A 242 4.80 1.85 10.92
C PRO A 242 5.80 2.33 11.99
N LEU A 243 7.05 1.86 11.90
CA LEU A 243 8.17 2.25 12.77
C LEU A 243 8.04 1.84 14.24
N GLN A 244 7.25 0.80 14.51
CA GLN A 244 7.18 0.22 15.86
C GLN A 244 8.54 -0.36 16.29
N TYR A 245 9.01 -0.02 17.51
CA TYR A 245 10.39 -0.28 17.92
C TYR A 245 10.83 -1.75 17.80
N GLN A 246 10.09 -2.71 18.36
CA GLN A 246 10.49 -4.12 18.32
C GLN A 246 10.45 -4.70 16.92
N ALA A 247 9.48 -4.31 16.09
CA ALA A 247 9.46 -4.70 14.69
C ALA A 247 10.72 -4.18 13.96
N ARG A 248 11.08 -2.92 14.21
CA ARG A 248 12.30 -2.31 13.64
C ARG A 248 13.58 -3.00 14.07
N GLN A 249 13.69 -3.46 15.31
CA GLN A 249 14.86 -4.23 15.75
C GLN A 249 15.07 -5.51 14.94
N ASN A 250 14.02 -6.06 14.34
CA ASN A 250 14.06 -7.25 13.49
C ASN A 250 14.17 -6.92 11.98
N GLY A 251 14.39 -5.65 11.61
CA GLY A 251 14.42 -5.22 10.20
C GLY A 251 13.04 -5.01 9.56
N ASN A 252 11.97 -5.12 10.33
CA ASN A 252 10.59 -4.96 9.86
C ASN A 252 10.03 -3.60 10.24
N SER A 253 8.88 -3.22 9.67
CA SER A 253 8.25 -1.92 9.93
C SER A 253 9.19 -0.74 9.69
N GLN A 254 9.95 -0.82 8.60
CA GLN A 254 10.90 0.18 8.15
C GLN A 254 10.59 0.57 6.72
N PHE A 255 10.81 1.85 6.38
CA PHE A 255 10.77 2.33 5.02
C PHE A 255 12.01 1.87 4.26
N VAL A 256 11.80 1.50 3.00
CA VAL A 256 12.81 0.89 2.14
C VAL A 256 12.93 1.63 0.81
N SER A 257 14.10 1.49 0.19
CA SER A 257 14.34 1.90 -1.18
C SER A 257 13.57 1.03 -2.19
N LEU A 258 13.69 1.36 -3.47
CA LEU A 258 13.12 0.59 -4.57
C LEU A 258 13.66 -0.85 -4.62
N ASP A 259 14.89 -1.06 -4.15
CA ASP A 259 15.54 -2.38 -4.06
C ASP A 259 15.18 -3.12 -2.75
N LEU A 260 14.17 -2.63 -2.02
CA LEU A 260 13.72 -3.14 -0.72
C LEU A 260 14.81 -3.13 0.36
N VAL A 261 15.78 -2.21 0.24
CA VAL A 261 16.83 -2.01 1.24
C VAL A 261 16.39 -0.92 2.22
N PRO A 262 16.40 -1.17 3.54
CA PRO A 262 16.01 -0.15 4.52
C PRO A 262 16.89 1.10 4.49
N TYR A 263 16.27 2.27 4.59
CA TYR A 263 17.02 3.53 4.73
C TYR A 263 17.74 3.57 6.08
N SER A 264 19.01 3.99 6.06
CA SER A 264 19.84 4.13 7.27
C SER A 264 19.28 5.17 8.23
N ASP A 265 18.83 6.32 7.73
CA ASP A 265 18.08 7.34 8.48
C ASP A 265 16.61 7.36 8.07
N GLN A 266 15.80 6.57 8.79
CA GLN A 266 14.35 6.52 8.61
C GLN A 266 13.68 7.89 8.81
N TRP A 267 14.17 8.71 9.74
CA TRP A 267 13.55 10.00 10.06
C TRP A 267 13.95 11.08 9.07
N GLY A 268 15.21 11.09 8.63
CA GLY A 268 15.69 11.90 7.51
C GLY A 268 14.88 11.61 6.25
N PHE A 269 14.66 10.33 5.92
CA PHE A 269 13.82 9.93 4.80
C PHE A 269 12.37 10.41 4.94
N LEU A 270 11.71 10.17 6.08
CA LEU A 270 10.34 10.61 6.31
C LEU A 270 10.15 12.13 6.11
N ASN A 271 11.15 12.94 6.51
CA ASN A 271 11.12 14.39 6.35
C ASN A 271 11.18 14.85 4.88
N GLN A 272 11.67 14.00 3.97
CA GLN A 272 11.80 14.30 2.55
C GLN A 272 10.63 13.77 1.71
N ILE A 273 9.67 13.07 2.33
CA ILE A 273 8.53 12.50 1.62
C ILE A 273 7.72 13.61 0.95
N LYS A 274 7.55 13.46 -0.36
CA LYS A 274 6.70 14.31 -1.17
C LYS A 274 5.25 13.85 -1.02
N THR A 275 4.34 14.81 -1.01
CA THR A 275 2.89 14.58 -0.99
C THR A 275 2.28 14.88 -2.36
N LEU A 276 1.19 14.20 -2.69
CA LEU A 276 0.37 14.45 -3.87
C LEU A 276 -0.71 15.50 -3.53
N SER A 277 -0.79 16.57 -4.30
CA SER A 277 -1.84 17.59 -4.14
C SER A 277 -3.17 17.16 -4.76
N LEU A 278 -4.27 17.78 -4.32
CA LEU A 278 -5.60 17.50 -4.88
C LEU A 278 -5.63 17.71 -6.40
N LYS A 279 -4.96 18.76 -6.90
CA LYS A 279 -4.83 19.02 -8.34
C LYS A 279 -4.11 17.87 -9.06
N GLN A 280 -2.97 17.43 -8.54
CA GLN A 280 -2.21 16.32 -9.15
C GLN A 280 -2.99 15.01 -9.10
N LEU A 281 -3.76 14.77 -8.04
CA LEU A 281 -4.67 13.63 -7.95
C LEU A 281 -5.72 13.69 -9.07
N SER A 282 -6.43 14.81 -9.22
CA SER A 282 -7.42 14.98 -10.29
C SER A 282 -6.82 14.82 -11.69
N ASP A 283 -5.64 15.40 -11.94
CA ASP A 283 -4.91 15.25 -13.20
C ASP A 283 -4.60 13.76 -13.47
N SER A 284 -4.10 13.04 -12.46
CA SER A 284 -3.76 11.62 -12.56
C SER A 284 -5.00 10.74 -12.83
N LEU A 285 -6.11 11.03 -12.17
CA LEU A 285 -7.38 10.30 -12.37
C LEU A 285 -7.92 10.49 -13.79
N SER A 286 -7.77 11.68 -14.37
CA SER A 286 -8.18 11.94 -15.76
C SER A 286 -7.40 11.10 -16.78
N HIS A 287 -6.13 10.78 -16.48
CA HIS A 287 -5.29 9.92 -17.31
C HIS A 287 -5.59 8.43 -17.12
N LEU A 288 -5.83 8.01 -15.87
CA LEU A 288 -6.10 6.61 -15.52
C LEU A 288 -7.52 6.17 -15.89
N THR A 289 -8.47 7.11 -15.92
CA THR A 289 -9.88 6.81 -16.20
C THR A 289 -10.46 7.77 -17.24
N PRO A 290 -10.05 7.68 -18.53
CA PRO A 290 -10.47 8.63 -19.57
C PRO A 290 -12.00 8.72 -19.77
N ASN A 291 -12.74 7.69 -19.33
CA ASN A 291 -14.18 7.56 -19.48
C ASN A 291 -14.98 7.61 -18.16
N CYS A 292 -14.32 7.81 -17.00
CA CYS A 292 -15.07 8.16 -15.79
C CYS A 292 -15.45 9.64 -15.90
N ILE A 293 -16.56 9.90 -16.58
CA ILE A 293 -17.28 11.15 -16.40
C ILE A 293 -17.53 11.25 -14.90
N VAL A 294 -16.85 12.19 -14.24
CA VAL A 294 -17.19 12.62 -12.89
C VAL A 294 -18.57 13.27 -12.99
N THR A 295 -19.64 12.46 -13.01
CA THR A 295 -20.98 12.97 -12.82
C THR A 295 -21.15 13.20 -11.34
N ASP A 296 -20.71 14.38 -10.91
CA ASP A 296 -21.08 15.05 -9.65
C ASP A 296 -22.59 15.41 -9.59
N THR A 297 -23.42 14.70 -10.35
CA THR A 297 -24.83 15.01 -10.59
C THR A 297 -25.79 13.91 -10.18
N LEU A 298 -25.32 12.72 -9.81
CA LEU A 298 -26.20 11.67 -9.30
C LEU A 298 -26.27 11.73 -7.79
N LEU A 299 -27.38 12.26 -7.30
CA LEU A 299 -27.69 12.33 -5.89
C LEU A 299 -27.81 10.90 -5.31
N PRO A 300 -27.43 10.68 -4.04
CA PRO A 300 -27.35 9.33 -3.45
C PRO A 300 -28.61 8.45 -3.61
N TRP A 301 -29.81 9.05 -3.71
CA TRP A 301 -31.07 8.33 -3.88
C TRP A 301 -31.39 7.90 -5.32
N GLU A 302 -30.55 8.22 -6.31
CA GLU A 302 -30.74 7.79 -7.70
C GLU A 302 -30.01 6.48 -8.03
N GLN A 303 -29.22 5.93 -7.10
CA GLN A 303 -28.41 4.72 -7.24
C GLN A 303 -29.22 3.39 -7.32
N GLY A 304 -30.55 3.47 -7.43
CA GLY A 304 -31.46 2.31 -7.54
C GLY A 304 -32.35 2.28 -8.79
N LYS A 305 -32.16 3.19 -9.77
CA LYS A 305 -32.94 3.14 -11.01
C LYS A 305 -32.57 1.87 -11.79
N LYS A 306 -33.58 1.03 -12.11
CA LYS A 306 -33.41 -0.14 -12.98
C LYS A 306 -32.69 0.28 -14.26
N ILE A 307 -31.45 -0.16 -14.41
CA ILE A 307 -30.70 -0.06 -15.65
C ILE A 307 -31.52 -0.79 -16.71
N LYS A 308 -31.76 -0.17 -17.86
CA LYS A 308 -32.43 -0.83 -18.97
C LYS A 308 -31.58 -2.03 -19.39
N SER A 309 -32.05 -3.24 -19.09
CA SER A 309 -31.38 -4.48 -19.44
C SER A 309 -31.34 -4.62 -20.97
N GLY A 310 -30.16 -4.45 -21.55
CA GLY A 310 -29.89 -4.77 -22.95
C GLY A 310 -29.49 -6.23 -23.12
N ILE A 311 -29.93 -6.86 -24.21
CA ILE A 311 -29.48 -8.22 -24.55
C ILE A 311 -28.02 -8.15 -25.03
N ILE A 312 -27.12 -8.87 -24.35
CA ILE A 312 -25.75 -9.10 -24.79
C ILE A 312 -25.78 -10.30 -25.74
N ARG A 313 -25.49 -10.08 -27.03
CA ARG A 313 -25.38 -11.15 -28.02
C ARG A 313 -24.06 -11.90 -27.80
N ASN A 314 -24.08 -13.23 -27.94
CA ASN A 314 -22.93 -14.13 -27.73
C ASN A 314 -22.40 -14.13 -26.28
N CYS A 315 -23.29 -14.21 -25.29
CA CYS A 315 -22.96 -14.51 -23.89
C CYS A 315 -22.28 -15.88 -23.80
N PRO A 316 -21.07 -16.03 -23.20
CA PRO A 316 -20.52 -17.33 -22.91
C PRO A 316 -21.44 -18.05 -21.91
N ASP A 317 -21.54 -19.37 -22.05
CA ASP A 317 -22.39 -20.21 -21.20
C ASP A 317 -21.89 -20.28 -19.76
N LYS A 318 -20.60 -20.01 -19.53
CA LYS A 318 -19.93 -19.96 -18.23
C LYS A 318 -18.88 -18.86 -18.23
N LEU A 319 -18.81 -18.14 -17.11
CA LEU A 319 -17.81 -17.11 -16.84
C LEU A 319 -17.24 -17.37 -15.45
N THR A 320 -15.92 -17.42 -15.32
CA THR A 320 -15.27 -17.56 -14.02
C THR A 320 -15.14 -16.19 -13.37
N LEU A 321 -15.77 -16.00 -12.21
CA LEU A 321 -15.69 -14.76 -11.44
C LEU A 321 -14.80 -14.97 -10.22
N VAL A 322 -13.81 -14.09 -10.07
CA VAL A 322 -13.02 -13.98 -8.85
C VAL A 322 -13.50 -12.74 -8.10
N LEU A 323 -13.96 -12.94 -6.87
CA LEU A 323 -14.37 -11.85 -5.98
C LEU A 323 -13.21 -11.52 -5.04
N ALA A 324 -12.58 -10.37 -5.25
CA ALA A 324 -11.48 -9.87 -4.42
C ALA A 324 -11.56 -8.34 -4.30
N ASN A 325 -12.55 -7.83 -3.54
CA ASN A 325 -12.99 -6.43 -3.48
C ASN A 325 -13.66 -5.88 -4.76
N HIS A 326 -13.28 -6.37 -5.95
CA HIS A 326 -13.98 -6.18 -7.23
C HIS A 326 -14.39 -7.54 -7.83
N ILE A 327 -15.13 -7.52 -8.93
CA ILE A 327 -15.45 -8.71 -9.74
C ILE A 327 -14.43 -8.77 -10.88
N TYR A 328 -13.53 -9.75 -10.83
CA TYR A 328 -12.56 -10.02 -11.88
C TYR A 328 -13.02 -11.20 -12.72
N PHE A 329 -12.74 -11.17 -14.01
CA PHE A 329 -12.98 -12.26 -14.95
C PHE A 329 -11.82 -12.32 -15.95
N ASN A 330 -11.56 -13.51 -16.49
CA ASN A 330 -10.49 -13.71 -17.44
C ASN A 330 -10.88 -13.12 -18.81
N LEU A 331 -10.07 -12.19 -19.33
CA LEU A 331 -10.31 -11.53 -20.62
C LEU A 331 -10.33 -12.52 -21.81
N HIS A 332 -9.65 -13.66 -21.72
CA HIS A 332 -9.71 -14.70 -22.75
C HIS A 332 -11.06 -15.44 -22.78
N GLU A 333 -11.86 -15.36 -21.72
CA GLU A 333 -13.24 -15.88 -21.68
C GLU A 333 -14.25 -14.92 -22.33
N ILE A 334 -13.81 -13.71 -22.73
CA ILE A 334 -14.66 -12.66 -23.29
C ILE A 334 -14.34 -12.42 -24.77
N LEU A 335 -15.36 -12.52 -25.62
CA LEU A 335 -15.25 -12.18 -27.04
C LEU A 335 -15.09 -10.65 -27.22
N ASN A 336 -14.30 -10.22 -28.21
CA ASN A 336 -13.95 -8.80 -28.46
C ASN A 336 -15.12 -7.79 -28.55
N THR A 337 -16.37 -8.24 -28.68
CA THR A 337 -17.56 -7.37 -28.76
C THR A 337 -18.02 -6.77 -27.42
N TRP A 338 -17.37 -7.11 -26.30
CA TRP A 338 -17.83 -6.77 -24.94
C TRP A 338 -17.22 -5.48 -24.39
N TYR A 339 -16.06 -5.06 -24.91
CA TYR A 339 -15.30 -3.87 -24.49
C TYR A 339 -16.07 -2.54 -24.59
N THR A 340 -17.21 -2.51 -25.28
CA THR A 340 -17.99 -1.27 -25.52
C THR A 340 -19.22 -1.10 -24.63
N LYS A 341 -19.55 -2.08 -23.77
CA LYS A 341 -20.82 -2.10 -23.03
C LYS A 341 -20.72 -2.27 -21.52
N ILE A 342 -19.51 -2.48 -21.00
CA ILE A 342 -19.25 -2.51 -19.57
C ILE A 342 -18.38 -1.28 -19.29
N PRO A 343 -18.97 -0.16 -18.82
CA PRO A 343 -18.20 0.98 -18.33
C PRO A 343 -17.46 0.66 -17.03
#